data_AF-I2Q7S4-F1
#
_entry.id   AF-I2Q7S4-F1
#
_cell.length_a   1.000
_cell.length_b   1.000
_cell.length_c   1.000
_cell.angle_alpha   90.00
_cell.angle_beta   90.00
_cell.angle_gamma   90.00
#
_symmetry.space_group_name_H-M   'P 1'
#
loop_
_entity.id
_entity.type
_entity.pdbx_description
1 polymer ?
#
loop_
_entity_poly.entity_id
_entity_poly.type
_entity_poly.pdbx_seq_one_letter_code
_entity_poly.pdbx_strand_id
1 'polypeptide(L)' 'MRVEVLGGVERRRRWSRDDKMRIIEETLAPGAVVTEIARRHGISTSLVFTWRRRARLASVVSA' A
#
# COMPACT_ATOMS: atom_id res chain seq x y z
N MET A 1 -8.25 15.78 9.09
CA MET A 1 -7.38 15.75 7.89
C MET A 1 -7.77 14.55 7.05
N ARG A 2 -8.69 14.73 6.10
CA ARG A 2 -9.17 13.70 5.18
C ARG A 2 -8.22 13.71 3.98
N VAL A 3 -7.42 12.67 3.79
CA VAL A 3 -6.57 12.57 2.60
C VAL A 3 -7.47 12.32 1.41
N GLU A 4 -7.57 13.36 0.59
CA GLU A 4 -8.22 13.37 -0.69
C GLU A 4 -7.57 12.31 -1.58
N VAL A 5 -8.43 11.55 -2.27
CA VAL A 5 -8.00 10.64 -3.32
C VAL A 5 -7.36 11.51 -4.39
N LEU A 6 -6.03 11.53 -4.47
CA LEU A 6 -5.29 12.03 -5.63
C LEU A 6 -5.54 11.08 -6.81
N GLY A 7 -6.74 11.21 -7.38
CA GLY A 7 -7.00 10.88 -8.76
C GLY A 7 -6.52 12.05 -9.61
N GLY A 8 -5.40 11.86 -10.30
CA GLY A 8 -5.00 12.68 -11.44
C GLY A 8 -4.11 13.87 -11.10
N VAL A 9 -2.79 13.71 -11.31
CA VAL A 9 -1.88 14.67 -11.98
C VAL A 9 -0.39 14.23 -11.93
N GLU A 10 -0.02 13.08 -11.34
CA GLU A 10 1.33 12.48 -11.53
C GLU A 10 1.31 11.10 -12.24
N ARG A 11 0.52 11.02 -13.31
CA ARG A 11 0.72 10.16 -14.49
C ARG A 11 0.93 8.64 -14.24
N ARG A 12 -0.14 7.93 -13.85
CA ARG A 12 -0.33 6.47 -14.07
C ARG A 12 0.82 5.55 -13.61
N ARG A 13 1.32 5.67 -12.38
CA ARG A 13 2.06 4.54 -11.79
C ARG A 13 1.08 3.38 -11.58
N ARG A 14 0.95 2.50 -12.59
CA ARG A 14 0.28 1.21 -12.43
C ARG A 14 1.13 0.42 -11.45
N TRP A 15 0.69 0.36 -10.20
CA TRP A 15 1.29 -0.53 -9.22
C TRP A 15 1.03 -1.97 -9.66
N SER A 16 2.07 -2.62 -10.15
CA SER A 16 2.03 -4.04 -10.46
C SER A 16 1.75 -4.83 -9.18
N ARG A 17 1.31 -6.08 -9.31
CA ARG A 17 1.14 -6.95 -8.15
C ARG A 17 2.45 -7.04 -7.35
N ASP A 18 3.59 -7.13 -8.04
CA ASP A 18 4.92 -7.14 -7.43
C ASP A 18 5.22 -5.87 -6.62
N ASP A 19 5.03 -4.69 -7.20
CA ASP A 19 5.26 -3.43 -6.47
C ASP A 19 4.37 -3.32 -5.22
N LYS A 20 3.11 -3.77 -5.31
CA LYS A 20 2.21 -3.80 -4.16
C LYS A 20 2.71 -4.76 -3.08
N MET A 21 3.20 -5.93 -3.47
CA MET A 21 3.74 -6.91 -2.53
C MET A 21 4.98 -6.36 -1.84
N ARG A 22 5.92 -5.76 -2.57
CA ARG A 22 7.10 -5.10 -1.99
C ARG A 22 6.75 -4.05 -0.94
N ILE A 23 5.80 -3.17 -1.24
CA ILE A 23 5.33 -2.15 -0.29
C ILE A 23 4.68 -2.80 0.94
N ILE A 24 3.87 -3.86 0.73
CA ILE A 24 3.26 -4.60 1.84
C ILE A 24 4.33 -5.27 2.71
N GLU A 25 5.32 -5.93 2.11
CA GLU A 25 6.44 -6.57 2.81
C GLU A 25 7.25 -5.56 3.62
N GLU A 26 7.56 -4.40 3.04
CA GLU A 26 8.22 -3.30 3.77
C GLU A 26 7.40 -2.85 4.99
N THR A 27 6.06 -2.86 4.89
CA THR A 27 5.18 -2.53 6.03
C THR A 27 5.05 -3.64 7.07
N LEU A 28 5.51 -4.85 6.77
CA LEU A 28 5.52 -6.00 7.67
C LEU A 28 6.86 -6.18 8.39
N ALA A 29 7.90 -5.45 7.97
CA ALA A 29 9.20 -5.47 8.63
C ALA A 29 9.11 -4.96 10.09
N PRO A 30 9.94 -5.48 11.01
CA PRO A 30 10.00 -4.99 12.38
C PRO A 30 10.45 -3.53 12.41
N GLY A 31 9.72 -2.67 13.13
CA GLY A 31 9.98 -1.23 13.17
C GLY A 31 9.46 -0.43 11.97
N ALA A 32 8.75 -1.07 11.04
CA ALA A 32 8.18 -0.39 9.88
C ALA A 32 7.09 0.64 10.25
N VAL A 33 7.23 1.86 9.72
CA VAL A 33 6.26 2.94 9.91
C VAL A 33 5.48 3.17 8.61
N VAL A 34 4.21 2.76 8.60
CA VAL A 34 3.34 2.81 7.40
C VAL A 34 3.21 4.21 6.82
N THR A 35 3.19 5.25 7.65
CA THR A 35 3.14 6.66 7.21
C THR A 35 4.40 7.09 6.47
N GLU A 36 5.58 6.65 6.91
CA GLU A 36 6.84 6.96 6.23
C GLU A 36 6.98 6.21 4.92
N ILE A 37 6.63 4.92 4.91
CA ILE A 37 6.64 4.10 3.69
C ILE A 37 5.67 4.69 2.66
N ALA A 38 4.46 5.06 3.08
CA ALA A 38 3.48 5.69 2.19
C ALA A 38 4.01 7.00 1.58
N ARG A 39 4.67 7.85 2.39
CA ARG A 39 5.31 9.09 1.91
C ARG A 39 6.45 8.80 0.93
N ARG A 40 7.33 7.84 1.22
CA ARG A 40 8.44 7.42 0.35
C ARG A 40 7.95 6.96 -1.02
N HIS A 41 6.81 6.26 -1.07
CA HIS A 41 6.22 5.76 -2.30
C HIS A 41 5.22 6.71 -2.95
N GLY A 42 4.95 7.89 -2.37
CA GLY A 42 4.00 8.87 -2.88
C GLY A 42 2.54 8.35 -2.90
N ILE A 43 2.18 7.49 -1.95
CA ILE A 43 0.85 6.89 -1.84
C ILE A 43 0.17 7.26 -0.52
N SER A 44 -1.15 7.14 -0.48
CA SER A 44 -1.89 7.36 0.76
C SER A 44 -1.75 6.17 1.71
N THR A 45 -1.62 6.45 3.01
CA THR A 45 -1.57 5.40 4.06
C THR A 45 -2.82 4.53 4.05
N SER A 46 -3.99 5.12 3.81
CA SER A 46 -5.27 4.38 3.67
C SER A 46 -5.22 3.33 2.56
N LEU A 47 -4.49 3.59 1.46
CA LEU A 47 -4.31 2.63 0.37
C LEU A 47 -3.43 1.46 0.80
N VAL A 48 -2.36 1.73 1.55
CA VAL A 48 -1.48 0.69 2.11
C VAL A 48 -2.23 -0.22 3.09
N PHE A 49 -3.04 0.35 3.98
CA PHE A 49 -3.91 -0.43 4.87
C PHE A 49 -4.92 -1.30 4.09
N THR A 50 -5.50 -0.75 3.03
CA THR A 50 -6.41 -1.50 2.15
C THR A 50 -5.70 -2.68 1.49
N TRP A 51 -4.47 -2.50 1.01
CA TRP A 51 -3.66 -3.57 0.42
C TRP A 51 -3.28 -4.63 1.45
N ARG A 52 -2.85 -4.26 2.66
CA ARG A 52 -2.56 -5.21 3.75
C ARG A 52 -3.77 -6.07 4.08
N ARG A 53 -4.97 -5.46 4.18
CA ARG A 53 -6.20 -6.20 4.46
C ARG A 53 -6.51 -7.19 3.33
N ARG A 54 -6.41 -6.77 2.07
CA ARG A 54 -6.65 -7.64 0.91
C ARG A 54 -5.63 -8.76 0.81
N ALA A 55 -4.35 -8.53 1.11
CA ALA A 55 -3.33 -9.58 1.12
C ALA A 55 -3.60 -10.65 2.18
N ARG A 56 -4.05 -10.24 3.38
CA ARG A 56 -4.49 -11.19 4.43
C ARG A 56 -5.72 -11.98 4.01
N LEU A 57 -6.70 -11.34 3.36
CA LEU A 57 -7.88 -12.06 2.88
C LEU A 57 -7.53 -13.02 1.74
N ALA A 58 -6.65 -12.62 0.83
CA ALA A 58 -6.17 -13.47 -0.26
C ALA A 58 -5.36 -14.67 0.25
N SER A 59 -4.59 -14.52 1.34
CA SER A 59 -3.89 -15.67 1.96
C SER A 59 -4.85 -16.63 2.66
N VAL A 60 -6.02 -16.16 3.11
CA VAL A 60 -7.05 -16.96 3.79
C VAL A 60 -7.98 -17.66 2.80
N VAL A 61 -8.24 -17.06 1.63
CA VAL A 61 -9.14 -17.62 0.60
C VAL A 61 -8.44 -18.68 -0.29
N SER A 62 -7.14 -18.90 -0.09
CA SER A 62 -6.36 -19.91 -0.83
C SER A 62 -6.15 -21.23 -0.06
N ALA A 63 -6.88 -21.43 1.04
CA ALA A 63 -6.84 -22.63 1.89
C ALA A 63 -8.08 -23.51 1.71
#